data_AF-A0A498SQ90-F1
#
_entry.id   AF-A0A498SQ90-F1
#
_cell.length_a   1.000
_cell.length_b   1.000
_cell.length_c   1.000
_cell.angle_alpha   90.00
_cell.angle_beta   90.00
_cell.angle_gamma   90.00
#
_symmetry.space_group_name_H-M   'P 1'
#
loop_
_entity.id
_entity.type
_entity.pdbx_description
1 polymer ?
#
loop_
_entity_poly.entity_id
_entity_poly.type
_entity_poly.pdbx_seq_one_letter_code
_entity_poly.pdbx_strand_id
1 'polypeptide(L)'
;MKTYLFQWGGCLPPFHKYAVFLLCGFELVVSAMSMAVAQKYYELCTILFPIAMYMFDDTKRKEIEGFVWTNKERQILQNHEQKLLLLWCTSTAAIFIAMLLIMPFFFRFKKPKETQERILRLLIMYILAALFIIIVSLNGITLIWLYLTSPADNKLFYELFENSVKEEIFLTEIEKGLDCISDDDKELDPTVLIVVQKIIDIRRSENEETK
;
A
#
# COMPACT_ATOMS: atom_id res chain seq x y z
N MET A 1 -19.92 24.35 -35.74
CA MET A 1 -18.95 23.26 -35.99
C MET A 1 -19.34 22.06 -35.13
N LYS A 2 -19.80 20.96 -35.72
CA LYS A 2 -20.12 19.72 -35.00
C LYS A 2 -18.82 18.96 -34.79
N THR A 3 -18.33 18.88 -33.56
CA THR A 3 -17.17 18.07 -33.18
C THR A 3 -17.56 16.60 -33.19
N TYR A 4 -17.27 15.92 -34.31
CA TYR A 4 -17.49 14.48 -34.54
C TYR A 4 -16.42 13.58 -33.90
N LEU A 5 -15.55 14.12 -33.04
CA LEU A 5 -14.30 13.44 -32.66
C LEU A 5 -14.46 12.22 -31.74
N PHE A 6 -15.64 11.97 -31.15
CA PHE A 6 -15.83 10.84 -30.25
C PHE A 6 -17.23 10.19 -30.35
N GLN A 7 -17.61 9.75 -31.55
CA GLN A 7 -18.71 8.79 -31.71
C GLN A 7 -18.17 7.37 -31.56
N TRP A 8 -18.20 6.84 -30.33
CA TRP A 8 -17.84 5.45 -30.07
C TRP A 8 -18.99 4.55 -30.54
N GLY A 9 -18.71 3.68 -31.52
CA GLY A 9 -19.65 2.68 -32.05
C GLY A 9 -19.82 1.44 -31.16
N GLY A 10 -19.40 1.52 -29.90
CA GLY A 10 -19.29 0.39 -28.98
C GLY A 10 -20.64 -0.14 -28.45
N CYS A 11 -20.58 -1.39 -28.00
CA CYS A 11 -21.73 -2.19 -27.52
C CYS A 11 -22.13 -1.93 -26.05
N LEU A 12 -21.57 -0.89 -25.40
CA LEU A 12 -21.86 -0.59 -23.99
C LEU A 12 -22.89 0.56 -23.89
N PRO A 13 -24.18 0.30 -23.67
CA PRO A 13 -25.14 1.37 -23.37
C PRO A 13 -25.10 1.73 -21.88
N PRO A 14 -25.31 3.01 -21.51
CA PRO A 14 -25.62 3.35 -20.13
C PRO A 14 -27.14 3.32 -19.95
N PHE A 15 -27.66 2.26 -19.34
CA PHE A 15 -28.98 2.29 -18.70
C PHE A 15 -28.78 2.49 -17.19
N HIS A 16 -29.51 3.44 -16.59
CA HIS A 16 -29.31 3.98 -15.23
C HIS A 16 -28.05 4.82 -15.00
N LYS A 17 -27.95 5.94 -15.72
CA LYS A 17 -26.75 6.78 -15.74
C LYS A 17 -26.27 7.25 -14.36
N TYR A 18 -27.17 7.80 -13.56
CA TYR A 18 -26.82 8.41 -12.28
C TYR A 18 -26.49 7.37 -11.22
N ALA A 19 -27.17 6.22 -11.22
CA ALA A 19 -26.96 5.16 -10.24
C ALA A 19 -25.59 4.48 -10.43
N VAL A 20 -25.25 4.14 -11.67
CA VAL A 20 -23.95 3.51 -11.99
C VAL A 20 -22.81 4.49 -11.73
N PHE A 21 -22.96 5.76 -12.11
CA PHE A 21 -21.93 6.77 -11.84
C PHE A 21 -21.69 6.96 -10.34
N LEU A 22 -22.77 7.02 -9.53
CA LEU A 22 -22.65 7.16 -8.08
C LEU A 22 -22.04 5.92 -7.43
N LEU A 23 -22.52 4.72 -7.78
CA LEU A 23 -22.01 3.46 -7.20
C LEU A 23 -20.56 3.19 -7.61
N CYS A 24 -20.25 3.24 -8.91
CA CYS A 24 -18.88 3.02 -9.37
C CYS A 24 -17.93 4.14 -8.90
N GLY A 25 -18.42 5.39 -8.81
CA GLY A 25 -17.63 6.51 -8.30
C GLY A 25 -17.29 6.36 -6.81
N PHE A 26 -18.27 5.98 -5.99
CA PHE A 26 -18.06 5.70 -4.57
C PHE A 26 -17.10 4.51 -4.38
N GLU A 27 -17.33 3.43 -5.12
CA GLU A 27 -16.48 2.24 -5.08
C GLU A 27 -15.03 2.54 -5.49
N LEU A 28 -14.84 3.40 -6.50
CA LEU A 28 -13.51 3.83 -6.93
C LEU A 28 -12.78 4.56 -5.80
N VAL A 29 -13.46 5.45 -5.07
CA VAL A 29 -12.87 6.15 -3.92
C VAL A 29 -12.51 5.17 -2.80
N VAL A 30 -13.44 4.29 -2.42
CA VAL A 30 -13.21 3.30 -1.35
C VAL A 30 -12.06 2.35 -1.71
N SER A 31 -12.08 1.81 -2.94
CA SER A 31 -11.03 0.91 -3.42
C SER A 31 -9.67 1.61 -3.60
N ALA A 32 -9.65 2.89 -4.00
CA ALA A 32 -8.41 3.67 -4.06
C ALA A 32 -7.83 3.92 -2.66
N MET A 33 -8.67 4.24 -1.68
CA MET A 33 -8.23 4.38 -0.29
C MET A 33 -7.71 3.06 0.27
N SER A 34 -8.43 1.94 0.08
CA SER A 34 -7.97 0.63 0.57
C SER A 34 -6.67 0.20 -0.09
N MET A 35 -6.50 0.45 -1.39
CA MET A 35 -5.26 0.19 -2.11
C MET A 35 -4.09 1.00 -1.56
N ALA A 36 -4.27 2.31 -1.33
CA ALA A 36 -3.20 3.18 -0.81
C ALA A 36 -2.76 2.78 0.59
N VAL A 37 -3.72 2.46 1.47
CA VAL A 37 -3.46 1.94 2.81
C VAL A 37 -2.73 0.61 2.72
N ALA A 38 -3.25 -0.36 1.96
CA ALA A 38 -2.64 -1.67 1.81
C ALA A 38 -1.20 -1.58 1.29
N GLN A 39 -0.93 -0.70 0.31
CA GLN A 39 0.41 -0.49 -0.21
C GLN A 39 1.37 0.05 0.85
N LYS A 40 0.97 1.07 1.61
CA LYS A 40 1.83 1.66 2.65
C LYS A 40 2.14 0.69 3.77
N TYR A 41 1.14 -0.06 4.24
CA TYR A 41 1.35 -1.10 5.25
C TYR A 41 2.16 -2.27 4.71
N TYR A 42 1.97 -2.66 3.45
CA TYR A 42 2.76 -3.72 2.82
C TYR A 42 4.23 -3.32 2.71
N GLU A 43 4.55 -2.12 2.21
CA GLU A 43 5.91 -1.58 2.15
C GLU A 43 6.58 -1.64 3.55
N LEU A 44 5.86 -1.17 4.58
CA LEU A 44 6.34 -1.22 5.97
C LEU A 44 6.60 -2.66 6.45
N CYS A 45 5.66 -3.57 6.23
CA CYS A 45 5.77 -4.97 6.65
C CYS A 45 6.92 -5.69 5.94
N THR A 46 7.15 -5.44 4.65
CA THR A 46 8.24 -6.07 3.89
C THR A 46 9.63 -5.71 4.40
N ILE A 47 9.76 -4.56 5.07
CA ILE A 47 11.01 -4.09 5.68
C ILE A 47 11.08 -4.54 7.14
N LEU A 48 10.02 -4.34 7.90
CA LEU A 48 10.00 -4.57 9.35
C LEU A 48 9.95 -6.06 9.72
N PHE A 49 9.15 -6.88 9.04
CA PHE A 49 8.99 -8.29 9.38
C PHE A 49 10.26 -9.14 9.22
N PRO A 50 11.09 -9.01 8.17
CA PRO A 50 12.33 -9.80 8.10
C PRO A 50 13.29 -9.45 9.23
N ILE A 51 13.41 -8.17 9.60
CA ILE A 51 14.28 -7.73 10.70
C ILE A 51 13.73 -8.25 12.04
N ALA A 52 12.42 -8.11 12.27
CA ALA A 52 11.78 -8.61 13.48
C ALA A 52 11.88 -10.14 13.61
N MET A 53 11.69 -10.90 12.52
CA MET A 53 11.88 -12.35 12.54
C MET A 53 13.31 -12.75 12.88
N TYR A 54 14.30 -12.01 12.37
CA TYR A 54 15.70 -12.25 12.72
C TYR A 54 15.97 -11.94 14.19
N MET A 55 15.43 -10.84 14.72
CA MET A 55 15.50 -10.48 16.14
C MET A 55 14.84 -11.55 17.04
N PHE A 56 13.71 -12.12 16.62
CA PHE A 56 13.05 -13.21 17.35
C PHE A 56 13.86 -14.52 17.30
N ASP A 57 14.45 -14.84 16.14
CA ASP A 57 15.34 -15.99 15.99
C ASP A 57 16.59 -15.85 16.89
N ASP A 58 17.13 -14.64 17.02
CA ASP A 58 18.28 -14.35 17.91
C ASP A 58 17.90 -14.41 19.40
N THR A 59 16.75 -13.83 19.78
CA THR A 59 16.20 -13.91 21.14
C THR A 59 15.99 -15.37 21.56
N LYS A 60 15.50 -16.22 20.64
CA LYS A 60 15.36 -17.66 20.89
C LYS A 60 16.69 -18.36 21.09
N ARG A 61 17.73 -17.99 20.34
CA ARG A 61 19.09 -18.55 20.51
C ARG A 61 19.72 -18.18 21.85
N LYS A 62 19.31 -17.06 22.44
CA LYS A 62 19.74 -16.59 23.76
C LYS A 62 18.99 -17.25 24.93
N GLU A 63 18.06 -18.17 24.64
CA GLU A 63 17.32 -18.98 25.62
C GLU A 63 16.70 -18.16 26.77
N ILE A 64 16.02 -17.08 26.43
CA ILE A 64 15.38 -16.20 27.43
C ILE A 64 14.15 -16.87 28.03
N GLU A 65 14.09 -16.89 29.35
CA GLU A 65 12.97 -17.47 30.09
C GLU A 65 11.66 -16.75 29.72
N GLY A 66 10.68 -17.54 29.25
CA GLY A 66 9.36 -17.03 28.88
C GLY A 66 9.17 -16.64 27.41
N PHE A 67 10.23 -16.63 26.59
CA PHE A 67 10.11 -16.32 25.16
C PHE A 67 9.81 -17.58 24.33
N VAL A 68 8.57 -17.72 23.86
CA VAL A 68 8.16 -18.81 22.98
C VAL A 68 8.08 -18.30 21.55
N TRP A 69 9.00 -18.76 20.71
CA TRP A 69 9.00 -18.47 19.27
C TRP A 69 8.96 -19.77 18.46
N THR A 70 7.84 -19.98 17.78
CA THR A 70 7.52 -21.21 17.04
C THR A 70 7.25 -20.94 15.56
N ASN A 71 7.37 -21.98 14.74
CA ASN A 71 7.06 -21.89 13.30
C ASN A 71 5.61 -21.47 13.01
N LYS A 72 4.68 -21.65 13.96
CA LYS A 72 3.28 -21.24 13.81
C LYS A 72 3.12 -19.72 13.87
N GLU A 73 3.79 -19.05 14.80
CA GLU A 73 3.74 -17.58 14.93
C GLU A 73 4.39 -16.90 13.73
N ARG A 74 5.51 -17.48 13.25
CA ARG A 74 6.15 -17.07 12.00
C ARG A 74 5.20 -17.13 10.81
N GLN A 75 4.43 -18.21 10.69
CA GLN A 75 3.43 -18.34 9.62
C GLN A 75 2.29 -17.32 9.75
N ILE A 76 1.85 -16.98 10.96
CA ILE A 76 0.80 -15.98 11.18
C ILE A 76 1.27 -14.60 10.70
N LEU A 77 2.51 -14.20 11.04
CA LEU A 77 3.12 -12.94 10.62
C LEU A 77 3.31 -12.87 9.09
N GLN A 78 3.83 -13.93 8.47
CA GLN A 78 3.96 -14.01 7.01
C GLN A 78 2.59 -13.99 6.31
N ASN A 79 1.59 -14.66 6.88
CA ASN A 79 0.24 -14.65 6.34
C ASN A 79 -0.39 -13.24 6.44
N HIS A 80 -0.05 -12.45 7.46
CA HIS A 80 -0.50 -11.06 7.56
C HIS A 80 -0.02 -10.21 6.37
N GLU A 81 1.25 -10.35 6.00
CA GLU A 81 1.82 -9.70 4.81
C GLU A 81 1.09 -10.12 3.53
N GLN A 82 0.82 -11.42 3.37
CA GLN A 82 0.08 -11.94 2.21
C GLN A 82 -1.37 -11.44 2.14
N LYS A 83 -2.05 -11.28 3.29
CA LYS A 83 -3.41 -10.70 3.34
C LYS A 83 -3.41 -9.26 2.83
N LEU A 84 -2.39 -8.45 3.19
CA LEU A 84 -2.24 -7.07 2.71
C LEU A 84 -2.02 -7.02 1.20
N LEU A 85 -1.16 -7.90 0.67
CA LEU A 85 -0.94 -8.04 -0.77
C LEU A 85 -2.22 -8.43 -1.51
N LEU A 86 -3.00 -9.35 -0.94
CA LEU A 86 -4.27 -9.79 -1.53
C LEU A 86 -5.29 -8.63 -1.57
N LEU A 87 -5.40 -7.84 -0.50
CA LEU A 87 -6.24 -6.64 -0.46
C LEU A 87 -5.83 -5.61 -1.52
N TRP A 88 -4.53 -5.41 -1.72
CA TRP A 88 -4.02 -4.53 -2.76
C TRP A 88 -4.40 -5.01 -4.17
N CYS A 89 -4.24 -6.32 -4.45
CA CYS A 89 -4.62 -6.93 -5.72
C CYS A 89 -6.14 -6.80 -5.99
N THR A 90 -6.98 -7.13 -5.00
CA THR A 90 -8.44 -7.04 -5.15
C THR A 90 -8.92 -5.60 -5.33
N SER A 91 -8.33 -4.65 -4.59
CA SER A 91 -8.65 -3.22 -4.71
C SER A 91 -8.27 -2.68 -6.08
N THR A 92 -7.11 -3.08 -6.60
CA THR A 92 -6.64 -2.70 -7.95
C THR A 92 -7.59 -3.21 -9.02
N ALA A 93 -8.01 -4.48 -8.94
CA ALA A 93 -8.98 -5.06 -9.88
C ALA A 93 -10.34 -4.33 -9.83
N ALA A 94 -10.81 -3.98 -8.63
CA ALA A 94 -12.05 -3.22 -8.45
C ALA A 94 -11.98 -1.82 -9.09
N ILE A 95 -10.86 -1.11 -8.94
CA ILE A 95 -10.62 0.19 -9.58
C ILE A 95 -10.65 0.06 -11.11
N PHE A 96 -9.95 -0.93 -11.68
CA PHE A 96 -9.93 -1.11 -13.13
C PHE A 96 -11.33 -1.35 -13.70
N ILE A 97 -12.14 -2.18 -13.03
CA ILE A 97 -13.51 -2.44 -13.50
C ILE A 97 -14.41 -1.23 -13.29
N ALA A 98 -14.31 -0.53 -12.16
CA ALA A 98 -15.05 0.71 -11.95
C ALA A 98 -14.71 1.74 -13.04
N MET A 99 -13.43 1.88 -13.39
CA MET A 99 -12.97 2.77 -14.45
C MET A 99 -13.50 2.34 -15.83
N LEU A 100 -13.46 1.04 -16.14
CA LEU A 100 -14.02 0.49 -17.39
C LEU A 100 -15.54 0.70 -17.51
N LEU A 101 -16.27 0.71 -16.39
CA LEU A 101 -17.70 0.99 -16.38
C LEU A 101 -18.03 2.47 -16.52
N ILE A 102 -17.19 3.35 -15.95
CA ILE A 102 -17.36 4.80 -16.03
C ILE A 102 -16.92 5.34 -17.41
N MET A 103 -15.88 4.78 -18.03
CA MET A 103 -15.34 5.26 -19.31
C MET A 103 -16.39 5.40 -20.44
N PRO A 104 -17.31 4.43 -20.66
CA PRO A 104 -18.44 4.55 -21.58
C PRO A 104 -19.27 5.84 -21.40
N PHE A 105 -19.38 6.38 -20.19
CA PHE A 105 -20.22 7.55 -19.91
C PHE A 105 -19.76 8.82 -20.62
N PHE A 106 -18.46 8.95 -20.88
CA PHE A 106 -17.91 10.10 -21.58
C PHE A 106 -18.17 10.08 -23.09
N PHE A 107 -18.62 8.93 -23.63
CA PHE A 107 -18.89 8.76 -25.05
C PHE A 107 -20.38 8.89 -25.37
N ARG A 108 -20.71 9.62 -26.46
CA ARG A 108 -22.09 9.69 -26.97
C ARG A 108 -22.39 8.47 -27.84
N PHE A 109 -23.22 7.56 -27.32
CA PHE A 109 -23.67 6.39 -28.05
C PHE A 109 -24.75 6.69 -29.10
N LYS A 110 -24.63 6.03 -30.26
CA LYS A 110 -25.69 5.99 -31.27
C LYS A 110 -26.83 5.09 -30.74
N LYS A 111 -28.08 5.56 -30.88
CA LYS A 111 -29.27 4.78 -30.52
C LYS A 111 -29.30 3.49 -31.37
N PRO A 112 -29.58 2.31 -30.77
CA PRO A 112 -29.66 1.07 -31.53
C PRO A 112 -30.78 1.20 -32.57
N LYS A 113 -30.50 0.77 -33.80
CA LYS A 113 -31.50 0.80 -34.88
C LYS A 113 -32.31 -0.48 -34.94
N GLU A 114 -31.76 -1.58 -34.41
CA GLU A 114 -32.30 -2.92 -34.54
C GLU A 114 -32.57 -3.57 -33.17
N THR A 115 -33.60 -4.41 -33.08
CA THR A 115 -34.01 -5.09 -31.85
C THR A 115 -32.93 -6.05 -31.33
N GLN A 116 -32.20 -6.72 -32.22
CA GLN A 116 -31.11 -7.65 -31.87
C GLN A 116 -29.91 -6.93 -31.22
N GLU A 117 -29.51 -5.77 -31.76
CA GLU A 117 -28.48 -4.92 -31.15
C GLU A 117 -28.87 -4.47 -29.73
N ARG A 118 -30.16 -4.18 -29.50
CA ARG A 118 -30.65 -3.79 -28.17
C ARG A 118 -30.54 -4.92 -27.16
N ILE A 119 -30.85 -6.16 -27.54
CA ILE A 119 -30.76 -7.33 -26.67
C ILE A 119 -29.30 -7.63 -26.31
N LEU A 120 -28.40 -7.65 -27.30
CA LEU A 120 -26.96 -7.90 -27.07
C LEU A 120 -26.35 -6.89 -26.09
N ARG A 121 -26.69 -5.61 -26.27
CA ARG A 121 -26.25 -4.51 -25.41
C ARG A 121 -26.74 -4.63 -23.97
N LEU A 122 -27.98 -5.08 -23.76
CA LEU A 122 -28.52 -5.35 -22.42
C LEU A 122 -27.82 -6.54 -21.77
N LEU A 123 -27.56 -7.61 -22.52
CA LEU A 123 -26.89 -8.80 -22.02
C LEU A 123 -25.46 -8.48 -21.53
N ILE A 124 -24.68 -7.74 -22.35
CA ILE A 124 -23.33 -7.28 -21.97
C ILE A 124 -23.37 -6.43 -20.70
N MET A 125 -24.35 -5.53 -20.57
CA MET A 125 -24.50 -4.70 -19.38
C MET A 125 -24.77 -5.54 -18.12
N TYR A 126 -25.67 -6.53 -18.18
CA TYR A 126 -25.95 -7.39 -17.04
C TYR A 126 -24.76 -8.27 -16.66
N ILE A 127 -24.01 -8.79 -17.63
CA ILE A 127 -22.76 -9.52 -17.38
C ILE A 127 -21.76 -8.61 -16.65
N LEU A 128 -21.55 -7.40 -17.15
CA LEU A 128 -20.62 -6.44 -16.55
C LEU A 128 -21.05 -6.01 -15.15
N ALA A 129 -22.35 -5.79 -14.94
CA ALA A 129 -22.90 -5.48 -13.62
C ALA A 129 -22.70 -6.65 -12.63
N ALA A 130 -22.95 -7.89 -13.06
CA ALA A 130 -22.71 -9.08 -12.25
C ALA A 130 -21.22 -9.22 -11.91
N LEU A 131 -20.34 -9.03 -12.88
CA LEU A 131 -18.88 -9.07 -12.68
C LEU A 131 -18.42 -8.01 -11.69
N PHE A 132 -18.93 -6.78 -11.80
CA PHE A 132 -18.64 -5.71 -10.86
C PHE A 132 -19.08 -6.06 -9.45
N ILE A 133 -20.32 -6.54 -9.27
CA ILE A 133 -20.82 -6.95 -7.95
C ILE A 133 -19.96 -8.04 -7.34
N ILE A 134 -19.53 -9.04 -8.12
CA ILE A 134 -18.66 -10.12 -7.64
C ILE A 134 -17.34 -9.55 -7.13
N ILE A 135 -16.71 -8.66 -7.90
CA ILE A 135 -15.37 -8.15 -7.56
C ILE A 135 -15.41 -7.17 -6.39
N VAL A 136 -16.42 -6.31 -6.32
CA VAL A 136 -16.66 -5.45 -5.16
C VAL A 136 -16.93 -6.30 -3.91
N SER A 137 -17.72 -7.37 -4.05
CA SER A 137 -17.99 -8.28 -2.92
C SER A 137 -16.73 -8.98 -2.45
N LEU A 138 -15.88 -9.46 -3.37
CA LEU A 138 -14.59 -10.06 -3.03
C LEU A 138 -13.68 -9.06 -2.32
N ASN A 139 -13.59 -7.82 -2.80
CA ASN A 139 -12.80 -6.78 -2.14
C ASN A 139 -13.32 -6.47 -0.73
N GLY A 140 -14.64 -6.36 -0.57
CA GLY A 140 -15.30 -6.17 0.72
C GLY A 140 -15.06 -7.32 1.70
N ILE A 141 -15.13 -8.58 1.24
CA ILE A 141 -14.84 -9.76 2.05
C ILE A 141 -13.39 -9.75 2.53
N THR A 142 -12.43 -9.45 1.65
CA THR A 142 -11.01 -9.36 2.03
C THR A 142 -10.79 -8.26 3.06
N LEU A 143 -11.42 -7.09 2.88
CA LEU A 143 -11.30 -5.97 3.82
C LEU A 143 -11.87 -6.33 5.20
N ILE A 144 -13.04 -6.97 5.25
CA ILE A 144 -13.65 -7.43 6.51
C ILE A 144 -12.78 -8.50 7.18
N TRP A 145 -12.25 -9.46 6.42
CA TRP A 145 -11.33 -10.47 6.93
C TRP A 145 -10.12 -9.82 7.61
N LEU A 146 -9.48 -8.88 6.91
CA LEU A 146 -8.29 -8.19 7.42
C LEU A 146 -8.63 -7.39 8.68
N TYR A 147 -9.76 -6.69 8.68
CA TYR A 147 -10.25 -5.95 9.84
C TYR A 147 -10.46 -6.84 11.08
N LEU A 148 -11.03 -8.03 10.91
CA LEU A 148 -11.27 -8.96 12.03
C LEU A 148 -9.99 -9.62 12.55
N THR A 149 -9.01 -9.88 11.69
CA THR A 149 -7.77 -10.58 12.07
C THR A 149 -6.66 -9.65 12.55
N SER A 150 -6.65 -8.38 12.12
CA SER A 150 -5.63 -7.40 12.46
C SER A 150 -5.40 -7.20 13.98
N PRO A 151 -6.42 -7.15 14.86
CA PRO A 151 -6.18 -6.97 16.30
C PRO A 151 -5.38 -8.10 16.93
N ALA A 152 -5.64 -9.34 16.51
CA ALA A 152 -4.95 -10.52 17.04
C ALA A 152 -3.52 -10.60 16.49
N ASP A 153 -3.35 -10.38 15.19
CA ASP A 153 -2.03 -10.37 14.53
C ASP A 153 -1.13 -9.26 15.12
N ASN A 154 -1.68 -8.06 15.36
CA ASN A 154 -0.96 -6.95 15.99
C ASN A 154 -0.58 -7.27 17.44
N LYS A 155 -1.51 -7.80 18.24
CA LYS A 155 -1.21 -8.14 19.64
C LYS A 155 -0.06 -9.16 19.71
N LEU A 156 -0.09 -10.17 18.85
CA LEU A 156 0.96 -11.18 18.77
C LEU A 156 2.32 -10.54 18.43
N PHE A 157 2.35 -9.66 17.43
CA PHE A 157 3.58 -8.96 17.06
C PHE A 157 4.15 -8.13 18.20
N TYR A 158 3.32 -7.31 18.86
CA TYR A 158 3.77 -6.47 19.97
C TYR A 158 4.21 -7.28 21.19
N GLU A 159 3.52 -8.37 21.51
CA GLU A 159 3.89 -9.25 22.62
C GLU A 159 5.25 -9.94 22.36
N LEU A 160 5.52 -10.38 21.13
CA LEU A 160 6.82 -10.91 20.75
C LEU A 160 7.90 -9.81 20.73
N PHE A 161 7.57 -8.62 20.22
CA PHE A 161 8.48 -7.49 20.13
C PHE A 161 8.89 -6.94 21.50
N GLU A 162 7.96 -6.83 22.45
CA GLU A 162 8.24 -6.36 23.81
C GLU A 162 9.12 -7.35 24.60
N ASN A 163 8.90 -8.65 24.41
CA ASN A 163 9.65 -9.70 25.10
C ASN A 163 10.97 -10.09 24.41
N SER A 164 11.24 -9.55 23.21
CA SER A 164 12.48 -9.82 22.47
C SER A 164 13.65 -8.94 22.92
N VAL A 165 14.88 -9.44 22.74
CA VAL A 165 16.08 -8.63 22.99
C VAL A 165 16.28 -7.66 21.85
N LYS A 166 16.18 -6.38 22.18
CA LYS A 166 16.40 -5.28 21.26
C LYS A 166 17.87 -4.89 21.33
N GLU A 167 18.69 -5.53 20.50
CA GLU A 167 20.06 -5.07 20.29
C GLU A 167 20.08 -3.84 19.38
N GLU A 168 21.07 -2.96 19.59
CA GLU A 168 21.26 -1.74 18.79
C GLU A 168 21.39 -2.04 17.30
N ILE A 169 21.96 -3.19 16.93
CA ILE A 169 22.12 -3.62 15.53
C ILE A 169 20.76 -3.72 14.82
N PHE A 170 19.72 -4.22 15.50
CA PHE A 170 18.37 -4.31 14.94
C PHE A 170 17.68 -2.96 14.88
N LEU A 171 17.93 -2.08 15.85
CA LEU A 171 17.42 -0.71 15.83
C LEU A 171 18.03 0.07 14.66
N THR A 172 19.34 -0.02 14.46
CA THR A 172 20.04 0.62 13.34
C THR A 172 19.60 0.06 11.97
N GLU A 173 19.33 -1.24 11.85
CA GLU A 173 18.79 -1.81 10.60
C GLU A 173 17.36 -1.35 10.31
N ILE A 174 16.51 -1.24 11.35
CA ILE A 174 15.17 -0.67 11.23
C ILE A 174 15.26 0.80 10.79
N GLU A 175 16.12 1.59 11.42
CA GLU A 175 16.33 3.00 11.07
C GLU A 175 16.81 3.19 9.63
N LYS A 176 17.80 2.40 9.20
CA LYS A 176 18.28 2.40 7.81
C LYS A 176 17.22 1.92 6.82
N GLY A 177 16.42 0.93 7.19
CA GLY A 177 15.35 0.39 6.36
C GLY A 177 14.17 1.35 6.19
N LEU A 178 13.86 2.13 7.23
CA LEU A 178 12.75 3.09 7.24
C LEU A 178 13.17 4.52 6.88
N ASP A 179 14.45 4.74 6.57
CA ASP A 179 15.04 6.06 6.31
C ASP A 179 14.73 7.06 7.44
N CYS A 180 14.80 6.56 8.67
CA CYS A 180 14.62 7.38 9.87
C CYS A 180 15.90 8.19 10.10
N ILE A 181 15.79 9.52 10.10
CA ILE A 181 16.87 10.40 10.55
C ILE A 181 16.98 10.27 12.06
N SER A 182 18.05 9.63 12.55
CA SER A 182 18.30 9.47 13.99
C SER A 182 18.76 10.80 14.58
N ASP A 183 18.54 11.00 15.88
CA ASP A 183 19.11 12.16 16.59
C ASP A 183 20.65 12.06 16.67
N ASP A 184 21.20 10.84 16.59
CA ASP A 184 22.65 10.58 16.53
C ASP A 184 23.29 11.13 15.24
N ASP A 185 22.53 11.22 14.13
CA ASP A 185 23.01 11.86 12.88
C ASP A 185 23.16 13.39 13.04
N LYS A 186 22.59 13.98 14.10
CA LYS A 186 22.77 15.41 14.44
C LYS A 186 23.91 15.66 15.40
N GLU A 187 24.45 14.62 16.05
CA GLU A 187 25.65 14.74 16.87
C GLU A 187 26.89 14.74 15.96
N LEU A 188 27.12 15.86 15.27
CA LEU A 188 28.44 16.15 14.73
C LEU A 188 29.44 16.14 15.89
N ASP A 189 30.34 15.15 15.89
CA ASP A 189 31.44 15.05 16.84
C ASP A 189 32.12 16.44 16.96
N PRO A 190 32.13 17.06 18.16
CA PRO A 190 32.71 18.39 18.35
C PRO A 190 34.18 18.45 17.92
N THR A 191 34.86 17.30 17.86
CA THR A 191 36.23 17.18 17.34
C THR A 191 36.31 17.51 15.84
N VAL A 192 35.33 17.08 15.04
CA VAL A 192 35.27 17.39 13.60
C VAL A 192 34.99 18.88 13.39
N LEU A 193 34.13 19.47 14.22
CA LEU A 193 33.81 20.90 14.18
C LEU A 193 35.03 21.76 14.58
N ILE A 194 35.80 21.32 15.57
CA ILE A 194 37.06 21.96 15.98
C ILE A 194 38.12 21.83 14.88
N VAL A 195 38.25 20.67 14.23
CA VAL A 195 39.21 20.45 13.13
C VAL A 195 38.86 21.31 11.92
N VAL A 196 37.58 21.36 11.53
CA VAL A 196 37.10 22.21 10.43
C VAL A 196 37.31 23.69 10.76
N GLN A 197 37.02 24.13 11.99
CA GLN A 197 37.27 25.49 12.42
C GLN A 197 38.77 25.84 12.40
N LYS A 198 39.63 24.94 12.87
CA LYS A 198 41.10 25.11 12.80
C LYS A 198 41.60 25.23 11.36
N ILE A 199 41.07 24.41 10.44
CA ILE A 199 41.45 24.46 9.02
C ILE A 199 41.01 25.79 8.38
N ILE A 200 39.82 26.29 8.75
CA ILE A 200 39.32 27.58 8.28
C ILE A 200 40.18 28.74 8.82
N ASP A 201 40.57 28.69 10.10
CA ASP A 201 41.41 29.72 10.71
C ASP A 201 42.84 29.73 10.14
N ILE A 202 43.44 28.56 9.89
CA ILE A 202 44.77 28.45 9.24
C ILE A 202 44.72 29.03 7.81
N ARG A 203 43.67 28.72 7.05
CA ARG A 203 43.50 29.24 5.68
C ARG A 203 43.24 30.76 5.66
N ARG A 204 42.74 31.33 6.76
CA ARG A 204 42.56 32.77 6.93
C ARG A 204 43.86 33.48 7.24
N SER A 205 44.72 32.89 8.10
CA SER A 205 46.05 33.44 8.38
C SER A 205 46.99 33.40 7.17
N GLU A 206 46.95 32.34 6.35
CA GLU A 206 47.78 32.24 5.13
C GLU A 206 47.43 33.33 4.08
N ASN A 207 46.17 33.75 4.02
CA ASN A 207 45.70 34.81 3.12
C ASN A 207 45.99 36.24 3.64
N GLU A 208 46.27 36.41 4.93
CA GLU A 208 46.66 37.70 5.50
C GLU A 208 48.17 37.96 5.40
N GLU A 209 49.01 36.91 5.35
CA GLU A 209 50.46 37.03 5.14
C GLU A 209 50.88 37.24 3.67
N THR A 210 49.96 37.13 2.71
CA THR A 210 50.22 37.33 1.27
C THR A 210 49.86 38.72 0.72
N LYS A 211 49.57 39.70 1.60
CA LYS A 211 49.32 41.11 1.25
C LYS A 211 50.43 42.03 1.75
#